data_AF-A0A084STP5-F1
#
_entry.id   AF-A0A084STP5-F1
#
_cell.length_a   1.000
_cell.length_b   1.000
_cell.length_c   1.000
_cell.angle_alpha   90.00
_cell.angle_beta   90.00
_cell.angle_gamma   90.00
#
_symmetry.space_group_name_H-M   'P 1'
#
loop_
_entity.id
_entity.type
_entity.pdbx_description
1 polymer ?
#
loop_
_entity_poly.entity_id
_entity_poly.type
_entity_poly.pdbx_seq_one_letter_code
_entity_poly.pdbx_strand_id
1 'polypeptide(L)'
;MTGHEYADLVARYIVKNFASRGVKVYREVQLGKTLTGRGRRVDIFVLEPTTRTALAIECKYQGSVGTVDEKIPFALQDLASMRLPVCVAYAGDGFSQGILHILSASPIAAYCLPGYKSLAPSNDTRELDSLLAMTFKWWDVLVRGKKRVAL
;
A
#
# COMPACT_ATOMS: atom_id res chain seq x y z
N MET A 1 -14.00 2.09 -11.21
CA MET A 1 -13.57 1.29 -10.05
C MET A 1 -13.90 2.07 -8.79
N THR A 2 -14.55 1.45 -7.82
CA THR A 2 -14.81 2.02 -6.49
C THR A 2 -13.59 1.85 -5.59
N GLY A 3 -13.55 2.56 -4.46
CA GLY A 3 -12.48 2.37 -3.47
C GLY A 3 -12.41 0.95 -2.92
N HIS A 4 -13.56 0.29 -2.75
CA HIS A 4 -13.61 -1.10 -2.26
C HIS A 4 -13.05 -2.09 -3.29
N GLU A 5 -13.47 -1.98 -4.56
CA GLU A 5 -12.95 -2.79 -5.67
C GLU A 5 -11.44 -2.62 -5.84
N TYR A 6 -10.95 -1.38 -5.68
CA TYR A 6 -9.52 -1.11 -5.73
C TYR A 6 -8.77 -1.81 -4.60
N ALA A 7 -9.28 -1.73 -3.38
CA ALA A 7 -8.64 -2.35 -2.24
C ALA A 7 -8.64 -3.90 -2.34
N ASP A 8 -9.68 -4.49 -2.93
CA ASP A 8 -9.71 -5.93 -3.26
C ASP A 8 -8.68 -6.28 -4.36
N LEU A 9 -8.54 -5.44 -5.38
CA LEU A 9 -7.54 -5.62 -6.43
C LEU A 9 -6.12 -5.64 -5.86
N VAL A 10 -5.80 -4.66 -4.99
CA VAL A 10 -4.49 -4.59 -4.31
C VAL A 10 -4.29 -5.82 -3.42
N ALA A 11 -5.29 -6.23 -2.64
CA ALA A 11 -5.18 -7.43 -1.80
C ALA A 11 -4.90 -8.70 -2.62
N ARG A 12 -5.63 -8.90 -3.73
CA ARG A 12 -5.41 -10.02 -4.65
C ARG A 12 -4.02 -9.99 -5.28
N TYR A 13 -3.54 -8.81 -5.64
CA TYR A 13 -2.18 -8.62 -6.14
C TYR A 13 -1.14 -9.06 -5.11
N ILE A 14 -1.28 -8.64 -3.84
CA ILE A 14 -0.36 -9.03 -2.77
C ILE A 14 -0.39 -10.55 -2.57
N VAL A 15 -1.57 -11.15 -2.47
CA VAL A 15 -1.71 -12.60 -2.33
C VAL A 15 -1.04 -13.34 -3.49
N LYS A 16 -1.31 -12.93 -4.73
CA LYS A 16 -0.78 -13.59 -5.93
C LYS A 16 0.75 -13.59 -5.98
N ASN A 17 1.38 -12.50 -5.57
CA ASN A 17 2.82 -12.28 -5.78
C ASN A 17 3.68 -12.54 -4.53
N PHE A 18 3.10 -12.48 -3.34
CA PHE A 18 3.86 -12.49 -2.09
C PHE A 18 3.39 -13.54 -1.07
N ALA A 19 2.23 -14.18 -1.23
CA ALA A 19 1.78 -15.20 -0.26
C ALA A 19 2.75 -16.40 -0.16
N SER A 20 3.43 -16.77 -1.24
CA SER A 20 4.45 -17.82 -1.23
C SER A 20 5.67 -17.48 -0.35
N ARG A 21 5.85 -16.22 0.03
CA ARG A 21 6.89 -15.75 0.96
C ARG A 21 6.46 -15.80 2.42
N GLY A 22 5.29 -16.39 2.72
CA GLY A 22 4.83 -16.66 4.09
C GLY A 22 3.94 -15.57 4.71
N VAL A 23 3.59 -14.51 3.96
CA VAL A 23 2.61 -13.53 4.43
C VAL A 23 1.17 -14.01 4.26
N LYS A 24 0.33 -13.58 5.20
CA LYS A 24 -1.13 -13.71 5.17
C LYS A 24 -1.74 -12.34 4.99
N VAL A 25 -2.77 -12.23 4.15
CA VAL A 25 -3.45 -10.97 3.83
C VAL A 25 -4.86 -11.01 4.38
N TYR A 26 -5.22 -10.02 5.17
CA TYR A 26 -6.54 -9.83 5.76
C TYR A 26 -7.15 -8.52 5.25
N ARG A 27 -8.48 -8.45 5.23
CA ARG A 27 -9.24 -7.25 4.83
C ARG A 27 -9.91 -6.64 6.04
N GLU A 28 -10.07 -5.32 6.01
CA GLU A 28 -10.93 -4.56 6.93
C GLU A 28 -10.65 -4.81 8.44
N VAL A 29 -9.36 -4.78 8.82
CA VAL A 29 -8.93 -5.06 10.19
C VAL A 29 -9.08 -3.83 11.08
N GLN A 30 -9.70 -3.99 12.26
CA GLN A 30 -9.85 -2.92 13.25
C GLN A 30 -8.56 -2.71 14.04
N LEU A 31 -8.10 -1.45 14.13
CA LEU A 31 -6.82 -1.06 14.75
C LEU A 31 -6.96 0.20 15.59
N GLY A 32 -7.60 0.06 16.76
CA GLY A 32 -7.70 1.13 17.74
C GLY A 32 -8.53 2.32 17.24
N LYS A 33 -8.04 3.55 17.48
CA LYS A 33 -8.75 4.80 17.19
C LYS A 33 -7.98 5.70 16.23
N THR A 34 -8.70 6.37 15.33
CA THR A 34 -8.19 7.46 14.46
C THR A 34 -7.82 8.69 15.29
N LEU A 35 -7.13 9.67 14.70
CA LEU A 35 -6.85 10.98 15.31
C LEU A 35 -8.12 11.71 15.79
N THR A 36 -9.27 11.50 15.14
CA THR A 36 -10.56 12.06 15.59
C THR A 36 -11.32 11.17 16.61
N GLY A 37 -10.69 10.14 17.17
CA GLY A 37 -11.32 9.25 18.16
C GLY A 37 -12.32 8.21 17.63
N ARG A 38 -12.52 8.10 16.31
CA ARG A 38 -13.35 7.05 15.67
C ARG A 38 -12.61 5.72 15.65
N GLY A 39 -13.34 4.60 15.58
CA GLY A 39 -12.71 3.29 15.41
C GLY A 39 -11.95 3.23 14.08
N ARG A 40 -10.65 2.97 14.11
CA ARG A 40 -9.83 2.84 12.90
C ARG A 40 -10.01 1.44 12.34
N ARG A 41 -10.22 1.37 11.03
CA ARG A 41 -10.24 0.13 10.25
C ARG A 41 -9.34 0.35 9.06
N VAL A 42 -8.37 -0.54 8.84
CA VAL A 42 -7.49 -0.47 7.67
C VAL A 42 -7.98 -1.42 6.60
N ASP A 43 -7.86 -1.03 5.34
CA ASP A 43 -8.38 -1.81 4.22
C ASP A 43 -7.69 -3.17 4.08
N ILE A 44 -6.37 -3.22 4.25
CA ILE A 44 -5.58 -4.45 4.14
C ILE A 44 -4.60 -4.55 5.30
N PHE A 45 -4.44 -5.74 5.86
CA PHE A 45 -3.44 -6.06 6.86
C PHE A 45 -2.62 -7.27 6.41
N VAL A 46 -1.33 -7.08 6.20
CA VAL A 46 -0.39 -8.13 5.79
C VAL A 46 0.40 -8.56 7.01
N LEU A 47 0.38 -9.85 7.36
CA LEU A 47 1.07 -10.42 8.52
C LEU A 47 2.01 -11.53 8.07
N GLU A 48 3.27 -11.47 8.48
CA GLU A 48 4.20 -12.60 8.39
C GLU A 48 4.30 -13.27 9.77
N PRO A 49 3.70 -14.45 9.99
CA PRO A 49 3.54 -15.00 11.35
C PRO A 49 4.86 -15.40 12.02
N THR A 50 5.88 -15.77 11.24
CA THR A 50 7.15 -16.27 11.75
C THR A 50 7.94 -15.17 12.46
N THR A 51 8.10 -14.01 11.82
CA THR A 51 8.80 -12.85 12.41
C THR A 51 7.86 -11.92 13.16
N ARG A 52 6.54 -12.13 13.06
CA ARG A 52 5.48 -11.26 13.62
C ARG A 52 5.55 -9.83 13.08
N THR A 53 6.12 -9.67 11.89
CA THR A 53 6.12 -8.40 11.17
C THR A 53 4.77 -8.20 10.49
N ALA A 54 4.25 -6.98 10.52
CA ALA A 54 3.00 -6.66 9.83
C ALA A 54 3.09 -5.32 9.10
N LEU A 55 2.23 -5.16 8.09
CA LEU A 55 2.00 -3.92 7.36
C LEU A 55 0.49 -3.66 7.28
N ALA A 56 0.06 -2.49 7.73
CA ALA A 56 -1.30 -2.02 7.49
C ALA A 56 -1.33 -1.13 6.24
N ILE A 57 -2.32 -1.31 5.37
CA ILE A 57 -2.45 -0.57 4.12
C ILE A 57 -3.84 0.03 4.04
N GLU A 58 -3.91 1.34 3.82
CA GLU A 58 -5.11 2.06 3.43
C GLU A 58 -5.10 2.29 1.92
N CYS A 59 -6.21 2.03 1.25
CA CYS A 59 -6.34 2.18 -0.19
C CYS A 59 -7.10 3.46 -0.52
N LYS A 60 -6.54 4.26 -1.44
CA LYS A 60 -7.17 5.49 -1.94
C LYS A 60 -7.17 5.49 -3.46
N TYR A 61 -8.34 5.29 -4.05
CA TYR A 61 -8.54 5.39 -5.50
C TYR A 61 -9.37 6.61 -5.84
N GLN A 62 -8.95 7.35 -6.87
CA GLN A 62 -9.73 8.45 -7.42
C GLN A 62 -9.68 8.44 -8.95
N GLY A 63 -10.80 8.06 -9.58
CA GLY A 63 -10.92 7.98 -11.05
C GLY A 63 -11.33 9.28 -11.74
N SER A 64 -11.82 10.26 -10.99
CA SER A 64 -12.20 11.59 -11.48
C SER A 64 -11.94 12.63 -10.40
N VAL A 65 -11.76 13.89 -10.79
CA VAL A 65 -11.55 15.00 -9.83
C VAL A 65 -12.68 15.05 -8.80
N GLY A 66 -12.34 15.21 -7.53
CA GLY A 66 -13.31 15.19 -6.45
C GLY A 66 -12.71 15.49 -5.07
N THR A 67 -13.49 15.23 -4.03
CA THR A 67 -13.18 15.59 -2.64
C THR A 67 -12.20 14.62 -1.95
N VAL A 68 -11.61 13.64 -2.65
CA VAL A 68 -10.62 12.74 -2.01
C VAL A 68 -9.37 13.52 -1.66
N ASP A 69 -9.05 14.55 -2.43
CA ASP A 69 -7.92 15.44 -2.23
C ASP A 69 -7.88 16.03 -0.82
N GLU A 70 -9.03 16.46 -0.30
CA GLU A 70 -9.14 17.02 1.05
C GLU A 70 -8.84 16.00 2.17
N LYS A 71 -8.99 14.70 1.88
CA LYS A 71 -8.88 13.62 2.87
C LYS A 71 -7.49 12.99 2.92
N ILE A 72 -6.68 13.13 1.88
CA ILE A 72 -5.35 12.50 1.80
C ILE A 72 -4.41 12.98 2.92
N PRO A 73 -4.25 14.29 3.20
CA PRO A 73 -3.35 14.73 4.27
C PRO A 73 -3.72 14.14 5.63
N PHE A 74 -5.03 14.08 5.94
CA PHE A 74 -5.51 13.48 7.17
C PHE A 74 -5.25 11.98 7.21
N ALA A 75 -5.48 11.25 6.11
CA ALA A 75 -5.22 9.80 6.05
C ALA A 75 -3.72 9.48 6.27
N LEU A 76 -2.83 10.27 5.66
CA LEU A 76 -1.38 10.14 5.86
C LEU A 76 -1.01 10.39 7.32
N GLN A 77 -1.50 11.47 7.92
CA GLN A 77 -1.22 11.80 9.32
C GLN A 77 -1.79 10.74 10.29
N ASP A 78 -2.99 10.23 10.00
CA ASP A 78 -3.67 9.22 10.80
C ASP A 78 -2.93 7.89 10.81
N LEU A 79 -2.45 7.43 9.65
CA LEU A 79 -1.64 6.23 9.57
C LEU A 79 -0.25 6.43 10.16
N ALA A 80 0.39 7.57 9.92
CA ALA A 80 1.71 7.87 10.48
C ALA A 80 1.71 7.89 12.01
N SER A 81 0.55 8.08 12.66
CA SER A 81 0.42 8.00 14.11
C SER A 81 0.40 6.56 14.66
N MET A 82 0.40 5.54 13.80
CA MET A 82 0.33 4.13 14.21
C MET A 82 1.71 3.60 14.62
N ARG A 83 1.73 2.67 15.58
CA ARG A 83 2.97 2.06 16.10
C ARG A 83 3.49 0.86 15.30
N LEU A 84 2.98 0.68 14.09
CA LEU A 84 3.35 -0.41 13.18
C LEU A 84 3.63 0.15 11.79
N PRO A 85 4.33 -0.59 10.92
CA PRO A 85 4.47 -0.21 9.52
C PRO A 85 3.11 0.03 8.86
N VAL A 86 3.03 1.12 8.09
CA VAL A 86 1.82 1.56 7.40
C VAL A 86 2.11 1.96 5.95
N CYS A 87 1.09 1.89 5.10
CA CYS A 87 1.14 2.33 3.71
C CYS A 87 -0.19 2.94 3.28
N VAL A 88 -0.16 4.03 2.52
CA VAL A 88 -1.26 4.49 1.67
C VAL A 88 -0.99 4.00 0.25
N ALA A 89 -1.71 2.97 -0.18
CA ALA A 89 -1.69 2.54 -1.58
C ALA A 89 -2.65 3.41 -2.38
N TYR A 90 -2.18 4.11 -3.41
CA TYR A 90 -3.01 5.02 -4.19
C TYR A 90 -2.93 4.77 -5.70
N ALA A 91 -4.02 5.07 -6.41
CA ALA A 91 -4.09 4.97 -7.88
C ALA A 91 -5.26 5.77 -8.47
N GLY A 92 -5.21 5.96 -9.79
CA GLY A 92 -6.22 6.68 -10.56
C GLY A 92 -5.79 8.11 -10.92
N ASP A 93 -6.45 8.65 -11.93
CA ASP A 93 -6.03 9.89 -12.60
C ASP A 93 -6.75 11.13 -12.08
N GLY A 94 -7.62 10.98 -11.07
CA GLY A 94 -8.45 12.06 -10.56
C GLY A 94 -7.83 12.90 -9.44
N PHE A 95 -6.63 12.55 -8.95
CA PHE A 95 -5.92 13.36 -7.94
C PHE A 95 -5.40 14.66 -8.54
N SER A 96 -5.53 15.78 -7.81
CA SER A 96 -4.85 17.02 -8.22
C SER A 96 -3.33 16.87 -8.14
N GLN A 97 -2.62 17.72 -8.89
CA GLN A 97 -1.16 17.78 -8.89
C GLN A 97 -0.59 18.05 -7.48
N GLY A 98 -1.24 18.91 -6.68
CA GLY A 98 -0.81 19.19 -5.32
C GLY A 98 -0.83 17.94 -4.43
N ILE A 99 -1.86 17.11 -4.56
CA ILE A 99 -1.98 15.85 -3.82
C ILE A 99 -1.00 14.80 -4.34
N LEU A 100 -0.79 14.71 -5.66
CA LEU A 100 0.21 13.82 -6.23
C LEU A 100 1.63 14.17 -5.74
N HIS A 101 1.96 15.45 -5.60
CA HIS A 101 3.24 15.85 -5.00
C HIS A 101 3.36 15.41 -3.53
N ILE A 102 2.28 15.57 -2.74
CA ILE A 102 2.27 15.15 -1.33
C ILE A 102 2.43 13.62 -1.22
N LEU A 103 1.70 12.86 -2.04
CA LEU A 103 1.79 11.40 -2.06
C LEU A 103 3.19 10.95 -2.50
N SER A 104 3.73 11.53 -3.58
CA SER A 104 5.07 11.18 -4.08
C SER A 104 6.20 11.51 -3.11
N ALA A 105 6.02 12.54 -2.27
CA ALA A 105 6.99 12.93 -1.24
C ALA A 105 6.85 12.12 0.06
N SER A 106 5.76 11.37 0.24
CA SER A 106 5.47 10.67 1.48
C SER A 106 6.20 9.33 1.55
N PRO A 107 6.94 9.03 2.64
CA PRO A 107 7.65 7.75 2.79
C PRO A 107 6.71 6.56 3.05
N ILE A 108 5.44 6.82 3.33
CA ILE A 108 4.41 5.80 3.59
C ILE A 108 3.36 5.75 2.49
N ALA A 109 3.57 6.40 1.35
CA ALA A 109 2.67 6.30 0.21
C ALA A 109 3.33 5.46 -0.90
N ALA A 110 2.49 4.74 -1.65
CA ALA A 110 2.93 4.00 -2.82
C ALA A 110 1.85 4.02 -3.89
N TYR A 111 2.23 4.41 -5.10
CA TYR A 111 1.41 4.18 -6.28
C TYR A 111 1.31 2.67 -6.52
N CYS A 112 0.08 2.18 -6.71
CA CYS A 112 -0.17 0.77 -6.98
C CYS A 112 -1.42 0.58 -7.85
N LEU A 113 -1.26 0.31 -9.14
CA LEU A 113 -2.36 -0.10 -10.01
C LEU A 113 -2.08 -1.46 -10.66
N PRO A 114 -2.49 -2.58 -10.03
CA PRO A 114 -2.31 -3.90 -10.62
C PRO A 114 -3.13 -4.09 -11.90
N GLY A 115 -2.56 -4.75 -12.91
CA GLY A 115 -3.30 -5.13 -14.11
C GLY A 115 -4.37 -6.18 -13.80
N TYR A 116 -5.63 -5.92 -14.20
CA TYR A 116 -6.80 -6.74 -13.86
C TYR A 116 -6.72 -8.22 -14.25
N LYS A 117 -5.98 -8.56 -15.33
CA LYS A 117 -5.93 -9.94 -15.86
C LYS A 117 -4.83 -10.78 -15.23
N SER A 118 -3.59 -10.31 -15.28
CA SER A 118 -2.42 -11.10 -14.86
C SER A 118 -2.07 -10.91 -13.39
N LEU A 119 -2.36 -9.72 -12.83
CA LEU A 119 -1.80 -9.26 -11.54
C LEU A 119 -0.27 -9.40 -11.48
N ALA A 120 0.41 -9.41 -12.63
CA ALA A 120 1.85 -9.51 -12.68
C ALA A 120 2.48 -8.20 -12.19
N PRO A 121 3.65 -8.24 -11.52
CA PRO A 121 4.37 -7.04 -11.13
C PRO A 121 4.71 -6.18 -12.35
N SER A 122 4.60 -4.86 -12.20
CA SER A 122 4.87 -3.89 -13.26
C SER A 122 5.46 -2.60 -12.67
N ASN A 123 5.70 -1.59 -13.51
CA ASN A 123 6.10 -0.27 -13.01
C ASN A 123 5.02 0.34 -12.11
N ASP A 124 3.74 0.08 -12.43
CA ASP A 124 2.59 0.63 -11.72
C ASP A 124 2.36 -0.02 -10.35
N THR A 125 3.08 -1.08 -10.00
CA THR A 125 3.00 -1.74 -8.68
C THR A 125 4.32 -1.68 -7.91
N ARG A 126 5.36 -1.10 -8.51
CA ARG A 126 6.74 -1.16 -8.02
C ARG A 126 6.94 -0.47 -6.69
N GLU A 127 6.22 0.62 -6.42
CA GLU A 127 6.33 1.34 -5.16
C GLU A 127 5.79 0.49 -4.00
N LEU A 128 4.63 -0.15 -4.17
CA LEU A 128 4.08 -1.05 -3.16
C LEU A 128 4.96 -2.29 -2.97
N ASP A 129 5.47 -2.87 -4.06
CA ASP A 129 6.45 -3.98 -3.99
C ASP A 129 7.66 -3.58 -3.14
N SER A 130 8.13 -2.34 -3.28
CA SER A 130 9.29 -1.84 -2.55
C SER A 130 8.97 -1.67 -1.06
N LEU A 131 7.81 -1.11 -0.70
CA LEU A 131 7.38 -0.99 0.70
C LEU A 131 7.18 -2.35 1.37
N LEU A 132 6.58 -3.32 0.67
CA LEU A 132 6.47 -4.70 1.12
C LEU A 132 7.86 -5.29 1.35
N ALA A 133 8.75 -5.17 0.37
CA ALA A 133 10.09 -5.71 0.45
C ALA A 133 10.90 -5.11 1.61
N MET A 134 10.82 -3.80 1.83
CA MET A 134 11.49 -3.14 2.95
C MET A 134 10.90 -3.54 4.30
N THR A 135 9.57 -3.67 4.39
CA THR A 135 8.89 -4.08 5.64
C THR A 135 9.25 -5.52 6.02
N PHE A 136 9.18 -6.45 5.06
CA PHE A 136 9.39 -7.88 5.30
C PHE A 136 10.82 -8.35 4.98
N LYS A 137 11.74 -7.43 4.67
CA LYS A 137 13.17 -7.68 4.38
C LYS A 137 13.42 -8.59 3.17
N TRP A 138 12.56 -8.53 2.15
CA TRP A 138 12.70 -9.28 0.90
C TRP A 138 13.59 -8.54 -0.10
N TRP A 139 14.87 -8.39 0.25
CA TRP A 139 15.82 -7.59 -0.53
C TRP A 139 15.99 -8.06 -1.98
N ASP A 140 15.76 -9.35 -2.24
CA ASP A 140 15.76 -9.93 -3.58
C ASP A 140 14.74 -9.28 -4.54
N VAL A 141 13.62 -8.78 -4.01
CA VAL A 141 12.62 -8.04 -4.79
C VAL A 141 13.20 -6.70 -5.29
N LEU A 142 13.94 -5.99 -4.45
CA LEU A 142 14.51 -4.68 -4.79
C LEU A 142 15.69 -4.80 -5.77
N VAL A 143 16.49 -5.85 -5.65
CA VAL A 143 17.65 -6.09 -6.53
C VAL A 143 17.32 -6.98 -7.73
N ARG A 144 16.05 -7.34 -7.93
CA ARG A 144 15.62 -8.19 -9.05
C ARG A 144 16.10 -7.62 -10.39
N GLY A 145 16.76 -8.44 -11.18
CA GLY A 145 17.30 -8.07 -12.50
C GLY A 145 18.52 -7.14 -12.45
N LYS A 146 19.07 -6.85 -11.25
CA LYS A 146 20.33 -6.10 -11.11
C LYS A 146 21.52 -7.06 -11.10
N LYS A 147 22.62 -6.65 -11.73
CA LYS A 147 23.91 -7.35 -11.64
C LYS A 147 24.64 -6.88 -10.40
N ARG A 148 25.23 -7.83 -9.65
CA ARG A 148 26.14 -7.51 -8.56
C ARG A 148 27.41 -6.87 -9.15
N VAL A 149 27.85 -5.77 -8.56
CA VAL A 149 29.16 -5.18 -8.87
C VAL A 149 30.23 -6.10 -8.30
N ALA A 150 31.14 -6.60 -9.14
CA ALA A 150 32.37 -7.25 -8.70
C ALA A 150 33.47 -6.18 -8.70
N LEU A 151 34.29 -6.16 -7.65
CA LEU A 151 35.53 -5.40 -7.59
C LEU A 151 36.63 -6.13 -8.36
#